data_AF-A0A662Q5T5-F1
#
_entry.id   AF-A0A662Q5T5-F1
#
_cell.length_a   1.000
_cell.length_b   1.000
_cell.length_c   1.000
_cell.angle_alpha   90.00
_cell.angle_beta   90.00
_cell.angle_gamma   90.00
#
_symmetry.space_group_name_H-M   'P 1'
#
loop_
_entity.id
_entity.type
_entity.pdbx_description
1 polymer ?
#
loop_
_entity_poly.entity_id
_entity_poly.type
_entity_poly.pdbx_seq_one_letter_code
_entity_poly.pdbx_strand_id
1 'polypeptide(L)' 'MLDKILSALLYILPAYVANATPVLSTRILKETTPIDGYRYAWDGRRLLGDGKTWEGL' A
#
# COMPACT_ATOMS: atom_id res chain seq x y z
N MET A 1 2.02 13.04 29.28
CA MET A 1 2.84 12.13 28.43
C MET A 1 1.95 11.26 27.57
N LEU A 2 0.95 10.60 28.17
CA LEU A 2 -0.05 9.79 27.46
C LEU A 2 -0.82 10.58 26.38
N ASP A 3 -1.23 11.82 26.67
CA ASP A 3 -1.98 12.64 25.69
C ASP A 3 -1.18 12.96 24.43
N LYS A 4 0.14 13.12 24.56
CA LYS A 4 1.05 13.35 23.42
C LYS A 4 1.18 12.10 22.56
N ILE A 5 1.27 10.93 23.20
CA ILE A 5 1.29 9.64 22.49
C ILE A 5 -0.04 9.43 21.77
N LEU A 6 -1.17 9.67 22.44
CA LEU A 6 -2.49 9.55 21.83
C LEU A 6 -2.66 10.50 20.65
N SER A 7 -2.22 11.75 20.79
CA SER A 7 -2.26 12.74 19.70
C SER A 7 -1.39 12.32 18.51
N ALA A 8 -0.18 11.80 18.77
CA ALA A 8 0.70 11.29 17.72
C ALA A 8 0.10 10.05 17.02
N LEU A 9 -0.53 9.14 17.78
CA LEU A 9 -1.22 7.97 17.23
C LEU A 9 -2.40 8.38 16.36
N LEU A 10 -3.24 9.31 16.82
CA LEU A 10 -4.34 9.85 16.01
C LEU A 10 -3.85 10.58 14.77
N TYR A 11 -2.72 11.28 14.86
CA TYR A 11 -2.09 11.96 13.74
C TYR A 11 -1.60 10.98 12.66
N ILE A 12 -0.96 9.86 13.04
CA ILE A 12 -0.45 8.86 12.09
C ILE A 12 -1.52 7.84 11.65
N LEU A 13 -2.63 7.74 12.38
CA LEU A 13 -3.69 6.76 12.13
C LEU A 13 -4.18 6.74 10.67
N PRO A 14 -4.44 7.89 9.99
CA PRO A 14 -4.86 7.87 8.59
C PRO A 14 -3.83 7.21 7.66
N ALA A 15 -2.53 7.40 7.92
CA ALA A 15 -1.46 6.77 7.15
C ALA A 15 -1.41 5.25 7.38
N TYR A 16 -1.68 4.79 8.61
CA TYR A 16 -1.80 3.37 8.89
C TYR A 16 -3.02 2.73 8.22
N VAL A 17 -4.16 3.43 8.21
CA VAL A 17 -5.35 2.98 7.48
C VAL A 17 -5.03 2.90 5.99
N ALA A 18 -4.45 3.95 5.39
CA ALA A 18 -4.07 3.96 3.98
C ALA A 18 -3.09 2.84 3.61
N ASN A 19 -2.17 2.47 4.50
CA ASN A 19 -1.23 1.37 4.29
C ASN A 19 -1.93 -0.01 4.34
N ALA A 20 -2.91 -0.18 5.22
CA ALA A 20 -3.59 -1.45 5.44
C ALA A 20 -4.77 -1.71 4.47
N THR A 21 -5.47 -0.68 4.03
CA THR A 21 -6.62 -0.78 3.11
C THR A 21 -6.33 -1.63 1.85
N PRO A 22 -5.18 -1.50 1.17
CA PRO A 22 -4.86 -2.25 -0.04
C PRO A 22 -4.83 -3.76 0.15
N VAL A 23 -4.50 -4.23 1.36
CA VAL A 23 -4.49 -5.66 1.72
C VAL A 23 -5.89 -6.26 1.64
N LEU A 24 -6.92 -5.47 1.91
CA LEU A 24 -8.32 -5.88 1.83
C LEU A 24 -8.91 -5.57 0.46
N SER A 25 -8.69 -4.36 -0.09
CA SER A 25 -9.30 -3.95 -1.36
C SER A 25 -8.84 -4.85 -2.51
N THR A 26 -7.56 -5.21 -2.58
CA THR A 26 -7.02 -6.10 -3.62
C THR A 26 -7.52 -7.55 -3.50
N ARG A 27 -8.03 -7.98 -2.33
CA ARG A 27 -8.69 -9.29 -2.17
C ARG A 27 -10.16 -9.27 -2.58
N ILE A 28 -10.81 -8.11 -2.47
CA ILE A 28 -12.21 -7.92 -2.87
C ILE A 28 -12.30 -7.71 -4.39
N LEU A 29 -11.32 -7.02 -4.95
CA LEU A 29 -11.19 -6.82 -6.39
C LEU A 29 -10.68 -8.12 -7.05
N LYS A 30 -11.36 -8.56 -8.11
CA LYS A 30 -11.01 -9.80 -8.81
C LYS A 30 -9.75 -9.67 -9.66
N GLU A 31 -9.47 -8.45 -10.12
CA GLU A 31 -8.33 -8.13 -10.96
C GLU A 31 -7.70 -6.83 -10.43
N THR A 32 -6.38 -6.76 -10.52
CA THR A 32 -5.60 -5.60 -10.11
C THR A 32 -4.57 -5.27 -11.18
N THR A 33 -4.27 -3.98 -11.32
CA THR A 33 -3.39 -3.45 -12.36
C THR A 33 -2.06 -3.07 -11.73
N PRO A 34 -0.94 -3.78 -12.00
CA PRO A 34 0.35 -3.42 -11.44
C PRO A 34 0.82 -2.02 -11.87
N ILE A 35 1.28 -1.23 -10.92
CA ILE A 35 1.74 0.15 -11.16
C ILE A 35 2.96 0.18 -12.08
N ASP A 36 3.81 -0.85 -12.01
CA ASP A 36 4.99 -0.97 -12.86
C ASP A 36 4.69 -1.40 -14.30
N GLY A 37 3.43 -1.70 -14.64
CA GLY A 37 3.03 -2.15 -15.97
C GLY A 37 3.82 -3.37 -16.44
N TYR A 38 4.17 -4.28 -15.52
CA TYR A 38 4.95 -5.49 -15.79
C TYR A 38 6.40 -5.25 -16.23
N ARG A 39 6.95 -4.06 -15.97
CA ARG A 39 8.37 -3.75 -16.27
C ARG A 39 9.32 -4.44 -15.29
N TYR A 40 10.51 -4.75 -15.79
CA TYR A 40 11.60 -5.31 -15.02
C TYR A 40 12.69 -4.27 -14.74
N ALA A 41 13.31 -4.36 -13.58
CA ALA A 41 14.52 -3.64 -13.23
C ALA A 41 15.76 -4.31 -13.85
N TRP A 42 16.92 -3.67 -13.70
CA TRP A 42 18.20 -4.12 -14.27
C TRP A 42 18.69 -5.46 -13.70
N ASP A 43 18.17 -5.88 -12.55
CA ASP A 43 18.46 -7.15 -11.89
C ASP A 43 17.54 -8.30 -12.36
N GLY A 44 16.68 -8.05 -13.35
CA GLY A 44 15.73 -9.02 -13.88
C GLY A 44 14.51 -9.28 -12.98
N ARG A 45 14.32 -8.49 -11.91
CA ARG A 45 13.12 -8.57 -11.06
C ARG A 45 12.10 -7.52 -11.47
N ARG A 46 10.84 -7.68 -11.02
CA ARG A 46 9.79 -6.68 -11.24
C ARG A 46 10.15 -5.36 -10.58
N LEU A 47 9.89 -4.25 -11.27
CA LEU A 47 10.29 -2.91 -10.82
C LEU A 47 9.64 -2.52 -9.49
N LEU A 48 8.34 -2.82 -9.32
CA LEU A 48 7.62 -2.60 -8.06
C LEU A 48 7.01 -3.90 -7.50
N GLY A 49 6.72 -4.86 -8.39
CA GLY A 49 6.13 -6.15 -8.03
C GLY A 49 4.61 -6.13 -8.00
N ASP A 50 4.00 -7.32 -8.00
CA ASP A 50 2.55 -7.51 -8.14
C ASP A 50 1.73 -6.99 -6.95
N GLY A 51 2.37 -6.76 -5.80
CA GLY A 51 1.72 -6.19 -4.62
C GLY A 51 1.51 -4.67 -4.68
N LYS A 52 1.95 -4.00 -5.76
CA LYS A 52 1.81 -2.55 -5.94
C LYS A 52 0.88 -2.28 -7.13
N THR A 53 -0.38 -2.04 -6.83
CA THR A 53 -1.45 -1.94 -7.84
C THR A 53 -2.15 -0.58 -7.77
N TRP A 54 -2.69 -0.12 -8.91
CA TRP A 54 -3.38 1.17 -8.99
C TRP A 54 -4.64 1.22 -8.12
N GLU A 55 -5.32 0.09 -7.96
CA GLU A 55 -6.53 -0.03 -7.13
C GLU A 55 -6.21 -0.07 -5.62
N GLY A 56 -4.95 -0.29 -5.28
CA GLY A 56 -4.44 -0.26 -3.91
C GLY A 56 -3.71 1.04 -3.55
N LEU A 57 -3.71 2.04 -4.43
CA LEU A 57 -3.09 3.35 -4.18
C LEU A 57 -4.17 4.38 -3.83
#